data_AF-A0A4Y7U5L2-F1
#
_entry.id   AF-A0A4Y7U5L2-F1
#
_cell.length_a   1.000
_cell.length_b   1.000
_cell.length_c   1.000
_cell.angle_alpha   90.00
_cell.angle_beta   90.00
_cell.angle_gamma   90.00
#
_symmetry.space_group_name_H-M   'P 1'
#
loop_
_entity.id
_entity.type
_entity.pdbx_description
1 polymer ?
#
loop_
_entity_poly.entity_id
_entity_poly.type
_entity_poly.pdbx_seq_one_letter_code
_entity_poly.pdbx_strand_id
1 'polypeptide(L)'
;MPLTQYHLDPKNEAVKKFYGKIDIEHASAFLYFNKKGIVQELIHNLKYKGREEIGTLLGHWYAEDLKNLQLESPFDVIIPVPLHKRKFRERGYNQVSTFGKALAENLNIPYNDAVLYRKIYSKTQSKKNLLGRSENIENIFDVISSEENHNK
;
A
#
# COMPACT_ATOMS: atom_id res chain seq x y z
N MET A 1 -5.18 10.26 -16.12
CA MET A 1 -5.34 9.17 -15.13
C MET A 1 -6.51 9.52 -14.22
N PRO A 2 -7.31 8.55 -13.73
CA PRO A 2 -8.46 8.84 -12.87
C PRO A 2 -8.00 9.03 -11.42
N LEU A 3 -7.45 10.20 -11.10
CA LEU A 3 -6.96 10.56 -9.76
C LEU A 3 -8.12 10.75 -8.78
N THR A 4 -7.96 10.32 -7.54
CA THR A 4 -9.00 10.55 -6.50
C THR A 4 -8.88 11.91 -5.83
N GLN A 5 -7.65 12.46 -5.76
CA GLN A 5 -7.30 13.64 -4.97
C GLN A 5 -7.64 13.54 -3.46
N TYR A 6 -7.76 12.33 -2.91
CA TYR A 6 -8.13 12.13 -1.50
C TYR A 6 -7.12 12.70 -0.50
N HIS A 7 -5.87 12.95 -0.92
CA HIS A 7 -4.89 13.63 -0.08
C HIS A 7 -5.28 15.08 0.24
N LEU A 8 -6.20 15.70 -0.51
CA LEU A 8 -6.67 17.07 -0.28
C LEU A 8 -7.86 17.17 0.68
N ASP A 9 -8.51 16.04 1.00
CA ASP A 9 -9.71 16.01 1.85
C ASP A 9 -9.47 15.10 3.06
N PRO A 10 -9.33 15.64 4.28
CA PRO A 10 -9.14 14.84 5.49
C PRO A 10 -10.38 13.99 5.86
N LYS A 11 -11.53 14.21 5.23
CA LYS A 11 -12.77 13.45 5.46
C LYS A 11 -13.17 12.57 4.27
N ASN A 12 -12.20 12.21 3.43
CA ASN A 12 -12.42 11.42 2.23
C ASN A 12 -12.93 9.98 2.51
N GLU A 13 -13.38 9.29 1.46
CA GLU A 13 -13.92 7.92 1.54
C GLU A 13 -12.93 6.85 2.03
N ALA A 14 -11.62 7.06 1.92
CA ALA A 14 -10.63 6.16 2.51
C ALA A 14 -10.62 6.27 4.03
N VAL A 15 -10.66 7.50 4.56
CA VAL A 15 -10.72 7.76 6.01
C VAL A 15 -12.00 7.17 6.62
N LYS A 16 -13.16 7.38 5.97
CA LYS A 16 -14.46 6.85 6.44
C LYS A 16 -14.48 5.32 6.66
N LYS A 17 -13.63 4.55 5.97
CA LYS A 17 -13.56 3.08 6.13
C LYS A 17 -13.01 2.64 7.48
N PHE A 18 -12.29 3.54 8.16
CA PHE A 18 -11.65 3.30 9.45
C PHE A 18 -12.44 3.85 10.64
N TYR A 19 -13.50 4.63 10.40
CA TYR A 19 -14.35 5.17 11.47
C TYR A 19 -14.85 4.09 12.43
N GLY A 20 -14.60 4.31 13.73
CA GLY A 20 -14.98 3.41 14.81
C GLY A 20 -14.21 2.08 14.85
N LYS A 21 -13.13 1.93 14.06
CA LYS A 21 -12.30 0.72 14.05
C LYS A 21 -10.90 0.94 14.62
N ILE A 22 -10.23 1.98 14.13
CA ILE A 22 -8.90 2.39 14.56
C ILE A 22 -8.78 3.90 14.42
N ASP A 23 -8.01 4.51 15.31
CA ASP A 23 -7.64 5.92 15.18
C ASP A 23 -6.54 6.03 14.13
N ILE A 24 -6.77 6.88 13.13
CA ILE A 24 -5.83 7.19 12.06
C ILE A 24 -5.74 8.70 11.90
N GLU A 25 -4.54 9.21 11.66
CA GLU A 25 -4.34 10.63 11.36
C GLU A 25 -4.68 10.95 9.90
N HIS A 26 -4.25 10.09 8.97
CA HIS A 26 -4.46 10.31 7.54
C HIS A 26 -4.71 9.00 6.79
N ALA A 27 -5.60 9.04 5.80
CA ALA A 27 -5.73 7.98 4.81
C ALA A 27 -6.08 8.58 3.45
N SER A 28 -5.42 8.09 2.41
CA SER A 28 -5.66 8.52 1.04
C SER A 28 -5.46 7.36 0.05
N ALA A 29 -6.06 7.48 -1.13
CA ALA A 29 -5.90 6.53 -2.22
C ALA A 29 -5.50 7.30 -3.47
N PHE A 30 -4.56 6.83 -4.29
CA PHE A 30 -4.09 7.63 -5.42
C PHE A 30 -5.06 7.62 -6.62
N LEU A 31 -5.54 6.43 -7.01
CA LEU A 31 -6.24 6.21 -8.27
C LEU A 31 -7.60 5.53 -8.07
N TYR A 32 -8.61 5.95 -8.85
CA TYR A 32 -9.83 5.18 -9.01
C TYR A 32 -9.57 3.91 -9.83
N PHE A 33 -10.14 2.79 -9.35
CA PHE A 33 -10.08 1.51 -10.04
C PHE A 33 -11.41 1.22 -10.74
N ASN A 34 -11.39 1.15 -12.07
CA ASN A 34 -12.53 0.73 -12.89
C ASN A 34 -12.20 -0.56 -13.64
N LYS A 35 -13.16 -1.48 -13.72
CA LYS A 35 -13.03 -2.69 -14.54
C LYS A 35 -12.87 -2.29 -16.01
N LYS A 36 -11.97 -2.99 -16.70
CA LYS A 36 -11.56 -2.73 -18.10
C LYS A 36 -10.97 -1.33 -18.33
N GLY A 37 -10.51 -0.65 -17.28
CA GLY A 37 -9.88 0.66 -17.37
C GLY A 37 -8.34 0.61 -17.33
N ILE A 38 -7.71 1.73 -17.68
CA ILE A 38 -6.24 1.90 -17.72
C ILE A 38 -5.56 1.53 -16.40
N VAL A 39 -6.17 1.87 -15.24
CA VAL A 39 -5.61 1.54 -13.92
C VAL A 39 -5.59 0.04 -13.70
N GLN A 40 -6.59 -0.70 -14.19
CA GLN A 40 -6.57 -2.16 -14.09
C GLN A 40 -5.44 -2.75 -14.91
N GLU A 41 -5.20 -2.23 -16.11
CA GLU A 41 -4.11 -2.70 -16.97
C GLU A 41 -2.74 -2.41 -16.35
N LEU A 42 -2.53 -1.21 -15.82
CA LEU A 42 -1.30 -0.84 -15.09
C LEU A 42 -1.06 -1.79 -13.90
N ILE A 43 -2.08 -1.99 -13.05
CA ILE A 43 -1.98 -2.91 -11.91
C ILE A 43 -1.75 -4.35 -12.39
N HIS A 44 -2.34 -4.78 -13.51
CA HIS A 44 -2.13 -6.12 -14.05
C HIS A 44 -0.69 -6.32 -14.54
N ASN A 45 -0.16 -5.35 -15.29
CA ASN A 45 1.22 -5.36 -15.76
C ASN A 45 2.21 -5.37 -14.57
N LEU A 46 1.97 -4.52 -13.56
CA LEU A 46 2.74 -4.50 -12.31
C LEU A 46 2.58 -5.78 -11.47
N LYS A 47 1.50 -6.54 -11.60
CA LYS A 47 1.30 -7.76 -10.81
C LYS A 47 1.82 -9.03 -11.48
N TYR A 48 1.86 -9.07 -12.80
CA TYR A 48 2.03 -10.34 -13.53
C TYR A 48 2.98 -10.27 -14.71
N LYS A 49 3.45 -9.08 -15.13
CA LYS A 49 4.33 -8.93 -16.30
C LYS A 49 5.71 -8.35 -15.95
N GLY A 50 6.11 -8.36 -14.69
CA GLY A 50 7.44 -7.86 -14.28
C GLY A 50 7.63 -6.35 -14.43
N ARG A 51 6.55 -5.57 -14.58
CA ARG A 51 6.62 -4.13 -14.86
C ARG A 51 6.74 -3.30 -13.59
N GLU A 52 7.83 -3.47 -12.86
CA GLU A 52 8.12 -2.79 -11.58
C GLU A 52 8.25 -1.27 -11.73
N GLU A 53 8.66 -0.80 -12.91
CA GLU A 53 8.78 0.62 -13.28
C GLU A 53 7.45 1.38 -13.16
N ILE A 54 6.32 0.67 -13.27
CA ILE A 54 4.99 1.23 -13.03
C ILE A 54 4.85 1.67 -11.57
N GLY A 55 5.36 0.88 -10.63
CA GLY A 55 5.33 1.23 -9.21
C GLY A 55 6.18 2.47 -8.92
N THR A 56 7.39 2.53 -9.49
CA THR A 56 8.28 3.69 -9.38
C THR A 56 7.64 4.96 -9.93
N LEU A 57 7.11 4.90 -11.16
CA LEU A 57 6.45 6.05 -11.80
C LEU A 57 5.27 6.59 -10.97
N LEU A 58 4.40 5.68 -10.51
CA LEU A 58 3.25 6.06 -9.68
C LEU A 58 3.69 6.60 -8.32
N GLY A 59 4.79 6.09 -7.76
CA GLY A 59 5.33 6.55 -6.48
C GLY A 59 5.91 7.96 -6.58
N HIS A 60 6.72 8.26 -7.61
CA HIS A 60 7.22 9.62 -7.84
C HIS A 60 6.08 10.61 -8.01
N TRP A 61 5.09 10.28 -8.85
CA TRP A 61 3.95 11.16 -9.05
C TRP A 61 3.21 11.39 -7.73
N TYR A 62 2.88 10.33 -7.00
CA TYR A 62 2.12 10.51 -5.77
C TYR A 62 2.91 11.20 -4.66
N ALA A 63 4.24 11.09 -4.66
CA ALA A 63 5.08 11.87 -3.76
C ALA A 63 4.91 13.37 -3.99
N GLU A 64 4.86 13.84 -5.25
CA GLU A 64 4.63 15.26 -5.55
C GLU A 64 3.29 15.75 -4.99
N ASP A 65 2.23 14.94 -5.10
CA ASP A 65 0.92 15.24 -4.53
C ASP A 65 0.99 15.33 -2.99
N LEU A 66 1.81 14.48 -2.35
CA LEU A 66 1.93 14.40 -0.89
C LEU A 66 2.90 15.41 -0.27
N LYS A 67 3.81 16.03 -1.03
CA LYS A 67 4.78 17.00 -0.48
C LYS A 67 4.15 18.18 0.24
N ASN A 68 2.95 18.59 -0.19
CA ASN A 68 2.23 19.73 0.38
C ASN A 68 1.22 19.32 1.46
N LEU A 69 1.18 18.03 1.83
CA LEU A 69 0.28 17.55 2.85
C LEU A 69 0.70 18.12 4.22
N GLN A 70 -0.23 18.83 4.85
CA GLN A 70 -0.02 19.36 6.20
C GLN A 70 -0.62 18.37 7.19
N LEU A 71 0.24 17.57 7.80
CA LEU A 71 -0.09 16.66 8.89
C LEU A 71 0.27 17.29 10.22
N GLU A 72 -0.42 16.88 11.28
CA GLU A 72 -0.07 17.28 12.64
C GLU A 72 1.27 16.63 13.04
N SER A 73 1.48 15.39 12.61
CA SER A 73 2.73 14.65 12.75
C SER A 73 3.25 14.18 11.38
N PRO A 74 4.53 14.46 11.05
CA PRO A 74 5.11 13.94 9.82
C PRO A 74 5.27 12.42 9.88
N PHE A 75 5.29 11.75 8.72
CA PHE A 75 5.55 10.32 8.65
C PHE A 75 7.02 9.99 8.96
N ASP A 76 7.25 9.06 9.90
CA ASP A 76 8.60 8.64 10.30
C ASP A 76 9.20 7.52 9.43
N VAL A 77 8.34 6.64 8.89
CA VAL A 77 8.78 5.46 8.14
C VAL A 77 7.72 5.01 7.15
N ILE A 78 8.15 4.52 5.99
CA ILE A 78 7.30 3.86 4.99
C ILE A 78 7.51 2.36 5.11
N ILE A 79 6.46 1.66 5.55
CA ILE A 79 6.43 0.20 5.67
C ILE A 79 5.50 -0.38 4.58
N PRO A 80 6.03 -1.12 3.60
CA PRO A 80 5.21 -1.76 2.58
C PRO A 80 4.44 -2.95 3.14
N VAL A 81 3.24 -3.20 2.62
CA VAL A 81 2.52 -4.45 2.93
C VAL A 81 3.21 -5.62 2.22
N PRO A 82 3.68 -6.66 2.94
CA PRO A 82 4.47 -7.74 2.37
C PRO A 82 3.64 -8.78 1.62
N LEU A 83 4.26 -9.42 0.63
CA LEU A 83 3.76 -10.66 0.06
C LEU A 83 4.19 -11.86 0.89
N HIS A 84 3.40 -12.93 0.87
CA HIS A 84 3.82 -14.21 1.43
C HIS A 84 5.01 -14.78 0.63
N LYS A 85 5.99 -15.40 1.28
CA LYS A 85 7.22 -15.96 0.67
C LYS A 85 6.98 -16.78 -0.59
N ARG A 86 5.92 -17.60 -0.63
CA ARG A 86 5.51 -18.35 -1.84
C ARG A 86 5.16 -17.43 -3.03
N LYS A 87 4.31 -16.41 -2.83
CA LYS A 87 3.96 -15.45 -3.88
C LYS A 87 5.14 -14.59 -4.30
N PHE A 88 6.02 -14.26 -3.35
CA PHE A 88 7.25 -13.55 -3.64
C PHE A 88 8.13 -14.37 -4.60
N ARG A 89 8.32 -15.67 -4.33
CA ARG A 89 9.05 -16.58 -5.24
C ARG A 89 8.38 -16.75 -6.60
N GLU A 90 7.05 -16.87 -6.65
CA GLU A 90 6.29 -17.00 -7.91
C GLU A 90 6.37 -15.73 -8.78
N ARG A 91 6.37 -14.55 -8.14
CA ARG A 91 6.28 -13.26 -8.84
C ARG A 91 7.65 -12.60 -9.07
N GLY A 92 8.63 -12.92 -8.24
CA GLY A 92 9.97 -12.30 -8.24
C GLY A 92 10.09 -11.08 -7.33
N TYR A 93 9.00 -10.34 -7.09
CA TYR A 93 9.03 -9.06 -6.36
C TYR A 93 7.71 -8.76 -5.64
N ASN A 94 7.76 -7.77 -4.74
CA ASN A 94 6.59 -7.16 -4.11
C ASN A 94 6.20 -5.87 -4.84
N GLN A 95 4.99 -5.80 -5.38
CA GLN A 95 4.56 -4.70 -6.26
C GLN A 95 4.55 -3.34 -5.58
N VAL A 96 4.30 -3.33 -4.28
CA VAL A 96 4.24 -2.08 -3.53
C VAL A 96 5.63 -1.59 -3.12
N SER A 97 6.69 -2.40 -3.30
CA SER A 97 8.04 -2.02 -2.89
C SER A 97 8.61 -0.90 -3.74
N THR A 98 8.52 -0.96 -5.07
CA THR A 98 9.02 0.14 -5.93
C THR A 98 8.23 1.42 -5.75
N PHE A 99 6.92 1.32 -5.53
CA PHE A 99 6.07 2.44 -5.16
C PHE A 99 6.50 3.07 -3.82
N GLY A 100 6.66 2.27 -2.77
CA GLY A 100 7.07 2.75 -1.44
C GLY A 100 8.48 3.33 -1.41
N LYS A 101 9.43 2.74 -2.16
CA LYS A 101 10.79 3.27 -2.30
C LYS A 101 10.81 4.63 -3.00
N ALA A 102 10.03 4.80 -4.07
CA ALA A 102 9.92 6.08 -4.76
C ALA A 102 9.29 7.16 -3.86
N LEU A 103 8.28 6.81 -3.05
CA LEU A 103 7.74 7.72 -2.03
C LEU A 103 8.82 8.12 -1.01
N ALA A 104 9.53 7.14 -0.45
CA ALA A 104 10.56 7.34 0.57
C ALA A 104 11.65 8.30 0.08
N GLU A 105 12.14 8.09 -1.13
CA GLU A 105 13.15 8.94 -1.77
C GLU A 105 12.65 10.39 -1.92
N ASN A 106 11.41 10.59 -2.38
CA ASN A 106 10.91 11.92 -2.75
C ASN A 106 10.36 12.72 -1.56
N LEU A 107 9.93 12.03 -0.50
CA LEU A 107 9.49 12.63 0.74
C LEU A 107 10.60 12.67 1.80
N ASN A 108 11.77 12.10 1.51
CA ASN A 108 12.89 11.96 2.43
C ASN A 108 12.50 11.23 3.74
N ILE A 109 11.74 10.14 3.61
CA ILE A 109 11.27 9.30 4.72
C ILE A 109 11.95 7.92 4.60
N PRO A 110 12.50 7.35 5.69
CA PRO A 110 13.04 6.00 5.69
C PRO A 110 12.06 4.95 5.15
N TYR A 111 12.54 4.03 4.31
CA TYR A 111 11.79 2.85 3.88
C TYR A 111 12.26 1.62 4.66
N ASN A 112 11.32 0.87 5.25
CA ASN A 112 11.64 -0.34 6.02
C ASN A 112 10.67 -1.48 5.67
N ASP A 113 11.18 -2.51 4.99
CA ASP A 113 10.41 -3.71 4.59
C ASP A 113 10.64 -4.93 5.48
N ALA A 114 11.35 -4.75 6.61
CA ALA A 114 11.65 -5.82 7.56
C ALA A 114 10.65 -5.90 8.73
N VAL A 115 9.93 -4.81 9.04
CA VAL A 115 9.05 -4.73 10.22
C VAL A 115 7.83 -5.65 10.08
N LEU A 116 7.12 -5.54 8.96
CA LEU A 116 5.87 -6.24 8.71
C LEU A 116 6.15 -7.48 7.86
N TYR A 117 5.71 -8.66 8.31
CA TYR A 117 5.77 -9.89 7.51
C TYR A 117 4.43 -10.60 7.43
N ARG A 118 4.23 -11.34 6.34
CA ARG A 118 3.00 -12.11 6.12
C ARG A 118 3.21 -13.57 6.55
N LYS A 119 2.58 -13.97 7.66
CA LYS A 119 2.61 -15.35 8.21
C LYS A 119 1.90 -16.34 7.30
N ILE A 120 0.69 -16.00 6.87
CA ILE A 120 -0.22 -16.96 6.25
C ILE A 120 -0.21 -16.82 4.71
N TYR A 121 0.07 -17.94 4.04
CA TYR A 121 -0.16 -18.08 2.61
C TYR A 121 -1.66 -18.14 2.35
N SER A 122 -2.17 -17.23 1.53
CA SER A 122 -3.52 -17.37 0.95
C SER A 122 -3.42 -17.34 -0.57
N LYS A 123 -4.13 -18.26 -1.24
CA LYS A 123 -4.30 -18.20 -2.71
C LYS A 123 -4.95 -16.86 -3.09
N THR A 124 -4.63 -16.35 -4.27
CA THR A 124 -5.12 -15.06 -4.79
C THR A 124 -6.66 -14.97 -4.73
N GLN A 125 -7.18 -14.02 -3.95
CA GLN A 125 -8.62 -13.78 -3.79
C GLN A 125 -9.24 -12.93 -4.94
N SER A 126 -8.58 -12.85 -6.10
CA SER A 126 -9.06 -12.06 -7.24
C SER A 126 -10.40 -12.58 -7.80
N LYS A 127 -10.79 -13.83 -7.49
CA LYS A 127 -12.07 -14.44 -7.88
C LYS A 127 -13.09 -14.63 -6.73
N LYS A 128 -12.79 -14.22 -5.48
CA LYS A 128 -13.73 -14.35 -4.35
C LYS A 128 -14.57 -13.07 -4.17
N ASN A 129 -15.88 -13.24 -3.94
CA ASN A 129 -16.82 -12.17 -3.61
C ASN A 129 -16.46 -11.47 -2.28
N LEU A 130 -17.03 -10.28 -2.01
CA LEU A 130 -16.75 -9.47 -0.80
C LEU A 130 -16.77 -10.30 0.50
N LEU A 131 -17.79 -11.16 0.67
CA LEU A 131 -17.96 -12.01 1.86
C LEU A 131 -16.82 -13.05 2.01
N GLY A 132 -16.34 -13.63 0.91
CA GLY A 132 -15.26 -14.62 0.94
C GLY A 132 -13.86 -14.03 1.14
N ARG A 133 -13.73 -12.68 1.24
CA ARG A 133 -12.48 -12.00 1.59
C ARG A 133 -12.30 -11.82 3.09
N SER A 134 -13.40 -11.67 3.83
CA SER A 134 -13.43 -11.31 5.24
C SER A 134 -13.10 -12.47 6.18
N GLU A 135 -13.40 -13.71 5.79
CA GLU A 135 -13.42 -14.89 6.67
C GLU A 135 -12.05 -15.44 7.13
N ASN A 136 -10.91 -14.77 6.90
CA ASN A 136 -9.61 -15.33 7.28
C ASN A 136 -8.53 -14.25 7.57
N ILE A 137 -8.90 -13.03 7.98
CA ILE A 137 -7.94 -11.92 8.11
C ILE A 137 -7.21 -11.92 9.46
N GLU A 138 -7.80 -12.49 10.51
CA GLU A 138 -7.12 -12.59 11.81
C GLU A 138 -5.81 -13.37 11.67
N ASN A 139 -4.71 -12.76 12.10
CA ASN A 139 -3.35 -13.34 12.10
C ASN A 139 -2.68 -13.59 10.73
N ILE A 140 -3.12 -12.94 9.64
CA ILE A 140 -2.42 -13.04 8.34
C ILE A 140 -1.01 -12.43 8.39
N PHE A 141 -0.87 -11.32 9.11
CA PHE A 141 0.37 -10.55 9.24
C PHE A 141 0.84 -10.56 10.69
N ASP A 142 2.14 -10.35 10.87
CA ASP A 142 2.77 -10.12 12.17
C ASP A 142 3.84 -9.04 12.04
N VAL A 143 4.32 -8.57 13.20
CA VAL A 143 5.36 -7.55 13.29
C VAL A 143 6.60 -8.12 13.97
N ILE A 144 7.79 -7.75 13.48
CA ILE A 144 9.04 -7.98 14.19
C ILE A 144 9.21 -6.90 15.26
N SER A 145 8.99 -7.29 16.50
CA SER A 145 9.26 -6.46 17.68
C SER A 145 10.76 -6.32 17.91
N SER A 146 11.30 -5.11 17.74
CA SER A 146 12.63 -4.71 18.23
C SER A 146 12.51 -3.37 18.97
N GLU A 147 13.48 -3.04 19.82
CA GLU A 147 13.52 -1.74 20.52
C GLU A 147 13.48 -0.55 19.54
N GLU A 148 14.09 -0.70 18.36
CA GLU A 148 14.11 0.33 17.30
C GLU A 148 12.76 0.52 16.59
N ASN A 149 11.87 -0.48 16.65
CA ASN A 149 10.56 -0.49 16.01
C ASN A 149 9.42 -0.19 17.00
N HIS A 150 9.73 0.12 18.26
CA HIS A 150 8.72 0.46 19.25
C HIS A 150 8.12 1.85 18.90
N ASN A 151 6.78 1.94 18.83
CA ASN A 151 6.03 3.13 18.41
C ASN A 151 6.31 3.61 16.96
N LYS A 152 6.74 2.72 16.06
CA LYS A 152 6.86 2.98 14.61
C LYS A 152 5.97 2.08 13.78
#